data_AF-O34356-F1
#
_entry.id   AF-O34356-F1
#
_cell.length_a   1.000
_cell.length_b   1.000
_cell.length_c   1.000
_cell.angle_alpha   90.00
_cell.angle_beta   90.00
_cell.angle_gamma   90.00
#
_symmetry.space_group_name_H-M   'P 1'
#
loop_
_entity.id
_entity.type
_entity.pdbx_description
1 polymer ?
#
loop_
_entity_poly.entity_id
_entity_poly.type
_entity_poly.pdbx_seq_one_letter_code
_entity_poly.pdbx_strand_id
1 'polypeptide(L)'
;MLTDPAEEAFLPNFLLLGAGTALVLCLVFFLYQKLDQSQFAVIKLGIWGSAVGLLMDTISLWNLPLIFPALSKGQVIAFTIWMVCAYCMYLLIPLILSHKK
;
A
#
# COMPACT_ATOMS: atom_id res chain seq x y z
N MET A 1 10.34 -9.17 0.67
CA MET A 1 9.87 -9.78 1.93
C MET A 1 9.86 -8.73 3.02
N LEU A 2 8.96 -8.85 4.00
CA LEU A 2 9.04 -8.05 5.22
C LEU A 2 10.28 -8.46 6.01
N THR A 3 11.27 -7.57 5.99
CA THR A 3 12.59 -7.77 6.60
C THR A 3 12.68 -6.82 7.77
N ASP A 4 13.28 -7.24 8.88
CA ASP A 4 13.47 -6.36 10.03
C ASP A 4 14.27 -5.10 9.61
N PRO A 5 13.87 -3.87 9.96
CA PRO A 5 14.60 -2.66 9.62
C PRO A 5 16.04 -2.62 10.14
N ALA A 6 16.36 -3.43 11.15
CA ALA A 6 17.72 -3.58 11.67
C ALA A 6 18.63 -4.46 10.79
N GLU A 7 18.07 -5.21 9.83
CA GLU A 7 18.85 -6.05 8.93
C GLU A 7 19.33 -5.28 7.70
N GLU A 8 20.57 -5.54 7.27
CA GLU A 8 21.20 -4.93 6.08
C GLU A 8 20.36 -5.11 4.80
N ALA A 9 19.62 -6.22 4.70
CA ALA A 9 18.76 -6.53 3.57
C ALA A 9 17.44 -5.74 3.56
N PHE A 10 17.15 -4.93 4.59
CA PHE A 10 15.90 -4.19 4.70
C PHE A 10 15.65 -3.27 3.51
N LEU A 11 16.58 -2.34 3.23
CA LEU A 11 16.40 -1.34 2.18
C LEU A 11 16.15 -1.95 0.79
N PRO A 12 16.96 -2.90 0.28
CA PRO A 12 16.69 -3.51 -1.02
C PRO A 12 15.37 -4.28 -1.04
N ASN A 13 15.04 -5.02 0.02
CA ASN A 13 13.77 -5.76 0.11
C ASN A 13 12.57 -4.82 0.17
N PHE A 14 12.70 -3.70 0.88
CA PHE A 14 11.70 -2.66 1.00
C PHE A 14 11.46 -1.95 -0.33
N LEU A 15 12.52 -1.56 -1.04
CA LEU A 15 12.41 -0.94 -2.36
C LEU A 15 11.77 -1.88 -3.38
N LEU A 16 12.14 -3.16 -3.38
CA LEU A 16 11.52 -4.17 -4.24
C LEU A 16 10.02 -4.33 -3.92
N LEU A 17 9.67 -4.38 -2.63
CA LEU A 17 8.28 -4.46 -2.19
C LEU A 17 7.49 -3.21 -2.58
N GLY A 18 8.07 -2.02 -2.41
CA GLY A 18 7.48 -0.74 -2.78
C GLY A 18 7.26 -0.64 -4.29
N ALA A 19 8.25 -1.03 -5.11
CA ALA A 19 8.13 -1.05 -6.56
C ALA A 19 7.05 -2.06 -7.04
N GLY A 20 7.02 -3.25 -6.45
CA GLY A 20 5.98 -4.25 -6.72
C GLY A 20 4.59 -3.73 -6.36
N THR A 21 4.48 -3.06 -5.21
CA THR A 21 3.22 -2.42 -4.77
C THR A 21 2.79 -1.36 -5.78
N ALA A 22 3.67 -0.41 -6.14
CA ALA A 22 3.37 0.62 -7.12
C ALA A 22 2.90 0.06 -8.47
N LEU A 23 3.52 -1.01 -8.95
CA LEU A 23 3.13 -1.68 -10.20
C LEU A 23 1.71 -2.25 -10.10
N VAL A 24 1.41 -2.97 -9.01
CA VAL A 24 0.07 -3.52 -8.77
C VAL A 24 -0.97 -2.41 -8.67
N LEU A 25 -0.65 -1.31 -7.99
CA LEU A 25 -1.56 -0.16 -7.87
C LEU A 25 -1.84 0.48 -9.22
N CYS A 26 -0.82 0.73 -10.04
CA CYS A 26 -0.99 1.22 -11.41
C CYS A 26 -1.88 0.29 -12.23
N LEU A 27 -1.71 -1.03 -12.10
CA LEU A 27 -2.55 -2.01 -12.79
C LEU A 27 -4.00 -1.94 -12.29
N VAL A 28 -4.23 -1.90 -10.98
CA VAL A 28 -5.57 -1.79 -10.39
C VAL A 28 -6.26 -0.51 -10.86
N PHE A 29 -5.59 0.64 -10.83
CA PHE A 29 -6.17 1.89 -11.31
C PHE A 29 -6.45 1.87 -12.81
N PHE A 30 -5.56 1.27 -13.61
CA PHE A 30 -5.79 1.11 -15.05
C PHE A 30 -7.02 0.23 -15.34
N LEU A 31 -7.16 -0.90 -14.65
CA LEU A 31 -8.33 -1.78 -14.79
C LEU A 31 -9.61 -1.09 -14.30
N TYR A 32 -9.55 -0.39 -13.17
CA TYR A 32 -10.69 0.33 -12.63
C TYR A 32 -11.15 1.46 -13.55
N GLN A 33 -10.21 2.20 -14.15
CA GLN A 33 -10.54 3.26 -15.11
C GLN A 33 -11.20 2.74 -16.39
N LYS A 34 -11.00 1.47 -16.75
CA LYS A 34 -11.75 0.84 -17.84
C LYS A 34 -13.20 0.56 -17.47
N LEU A 35 -13.49 0.33 -16.19
CA LEU A 35 -14.84 0.08 -15.66
C LEU A 35 -15.59 1.38 -15.37
N ASP A 36 -14.95 2.34 -14.71
CA ASP A 36 -15.48 3.66 -14.39
C ASP A 36 -14.64 4.74 -15.09
N GLN A 37 -15.18 5.29 -16.17
CA GLN A 37 -14.53 6.32 -16.98
C GLN A 37 -14.75 7.74 -16.43
N SER A 38 -15.39 7.90 -15.27
CA SER A 38 -15.59 9.21 -14.67
C SER A 38 -14.26 9.92 -14.38
N GLN A 39 -14.25 11.24 -14.52
CA GLN A 39 -13.04 12.08 -14.39
C GLN A 39 -12.27 11.82 -13.08
N PHE A 40 -12.98 11.58 -11.98
CA PHE A 40 -12.40 11.37 -10.65
C PHE A 40 -12.50 9.92 -10.17
N ALA A 41 -12.79 8.95 -11.04
CA ALA A 41 -12.98 7.55 -10.70
C ALA A 41 -11.84 6.99 -9.83
N VAL A 42 -10.61 7.07 -10.34
CA VAL A 42 -9.41 6.52 -9.67
C VAL A 42 -9.02 7.31 -8.42
N ILE A 43 -9.31 8.62 -8.36
CA ILE A 43 -9.07 9.44 -7.17
C ILE A 43 -10.05 9.05 -6.06
N LYS A 44 -11.34 8.88 -6.38
CA LYS A 44 -12.35 8.37 -5.43
C LYS A 44 -11.96 6.99 -4.92
N LEU A 45 -11.51 6.10 -5.80
CA LEU A 45 -11.00 4.79 -5.41
C LEU A 45 -9.78 4.92 -4.49
N GLY A 46 -8.83 5.80 -4.81
CA GLY A 46 -7.68 6.11 -3.97
C GLY A 46 -8.09 6.52 -2.54
N ILE A 47 -9.03 7.44 -2.41
CA ILE A 47 -9.51 7.93 -1.11
C ILE A 47 -10.25 6.84 -0.33
N TRP A 48 -11.28 6.24 -0.93
CA TRP A 48 -12.11 5.22 -0.26
C TRP A 48 -11.32 3.95 0.03
N GLY A 49 -10.50 3.50 -0.91
CA GLY A 49 -9.61 2.35 -0.72
C GLY A 49 -8.58 2.60 0.36
N SER A 50 -8.04 3.83 0.47
CA SER A 50 -7.17 4.19 1.60
C SER A 50 -7.90 4.14 2.93
N ALA A 51 -9.10 4.70 3.01
CA ALA A 51 -9.88 4.72 4.25
C ALA A 51 -10.23 3.30 4.72
N VAL A 52 -10.75 2.45 3.82
CA VAL A 52 -11.10 1.06 4.14
C VAL A 52 -9.86 0.25 4.48
N GLY A 53 -8.79 0.40 3.68
CA GLY A 53 -7.53 -0.28 3.92
C GLY A 53 -6.92 0.09 5.28
N LEU A 54 -6.84 1.38 5.61
CA LEU A 54 -6.29 1.84 6.90
C LEU A 54 -7.10 1.30 8.08
N LEU A 55 -8.42 1.17 7.96
CA LEU A 55 -9.25 0.54 8.98
C LEU A 55 -8.93 -0.96 9.10
N MET A 56 -8.81 -1.68 7.98
CA MET A 56 -8.41 -3.09 7.97
C MET A 56 -7.03 -3.30 8.57
N ASP A 57 -6.07 -2.44 8.25
CA ASP A 57 -4.71 -2.49 8.78
C ASP A 57 -4.66 -2.16 10.27
N THR A 58 -5.50 -1.22 10.72
CA THR A 58 -5.66 -0.92 12.16
C THR A 58 -6.18 -2.15 12.91
N ILE A 59 -7.19 -2.84 12.37
CA ILE A 59 -7.69 -4.10 12.95
C ILE A 59 -6.62 -5.18 12.92
N SER A 60 -5.82 -5.22 11.84
CA SER A 60 -4.72 -6.17 11.67
C SER A 60 -3.62 -5.98 12.71
N LEU A 61 -3.26 -4.73 12.99
CA LEU A 61 -2.30 -4.37 14.03
C LEU A 61 -2.86 -4.56 15.45
N TRP A 62 -4.15 -4.28 15.68
CA TRP A 62 -4.79 -4.52 16.98
C TRP A 62 -4.83 -6.02 17.31
N ASN A 63 -5.14 -6.85 16.31
CA ASN A 63 -5.21 -8.31 16.48
C ASN A 63 -3.95 -9.01 15.94
N LEU A 64 -2.79 -8.36 16.06
CA LEU A 64 -1.52 -8.85 15.51
C LEU A 64 -1.21 -10.31 15.87
N PRO A 65 -1.36 -10.77 17.13
CA PRO A 65 -1.07 -12.16 17.49
C PRO A 65 -1.98 -13.18 16.79
N LEU A 66 -3.18 -12.78 16.35
CA LEU A 66 -4.14 -13.65 15.68
C LEU A 66 -3.94 -13.64 14.16
N ILE A 67 -3.70 -12.47 13.57
CA ILE A 67 -3.63 -12.28 12.11
C ILE A 67 -2.22 -12.56 11.59
N PHE A 68 -1.19 -12.18 12.35
CA PHE A 68 0.20 -12.34 12.00
C PHE A 68 1.02 -12.95 13.15
N PRO A 69 0.69 -14.18 13.61
CA PRO A 69 1.31 -14.80 14.79
C PRO A 69 2.83 -14.99 14.68
N ALA A 70 3.35 -15.07 13.45
CA ALA A 70 4.76 -15.38 13.19
C ALA A 70 5.64 -14.14 12.96
N LEU A 71 5.07 -12.93 12.88
CA LEU A 71 5.87 -11.73 12.63
C LEU A 71 6.65 -11.32 13.87
N SER A 72 7.96 -11.12 13.69
CA SER A 72 8.81 -10.52 14.72
C SER A 72 8.43 -9.04 14.96
N LYS A 73 8.84 -8.48 16.10
CA LYS A 73 8.59 -7.06 16.40
C LYS A 73 9.14 -6.12 15.31
N GLY A 74 10.33 -6.38 14.77
CA GLY A 74 10.87 -5.55 13.71
C GLY A 74 10.17 -5.78 12.36
N GLN A 75 9.70 -6.99 12.06
CA GLN A 75 8.86 -7.21 10.88
C GLN A 75 7.53 -6.46 10.96
N VAL A 76 6.96 -6.28 12.15
CA VAL A 76 5.76 -5.43 12.36
C VAL A 76 6.07 -3.96 12.09
N ILE A 77 7.24 -3.48 12.50
CA ILE A 77 7.71 -2.12 12.17
C ILE A 77 7.89 -2.00 10.66
N ALA A 78 8.54 -2.97 10.00
CA ALA A 78 8.69 -2.98 8.55
C ALA A 78 7.35 -2.98 7.81
N PHE A 79 6.37 -3.76 8.29
CA PHE A 79 5.01 -3.78 7.78
C PHE A 79 4.37 -2.39 7.90
N THR A 80 4.53 -1.73 9.04
CA THR A 80 4.00 -0.38 9.28
C THR A 80 4.66 0.67 8.37
N ILE A 81 5.98 0.61 8.17
CA ILE A 81 6.70 1.51 7.25
C ILE A 81 6.19 1.30 5.82
N TRP A 82 6.07 0.04 5.38
CA TRP A 82 5.55 -0.30 4.07
C TRP A 82 4.11 0.19 3.89
N MET A 83 3.24 -0.05 4.87
CA MET A 83 1.85 0.41 4.87
C MET A 83 1.75 1.92 4.64
N VAL A 84 2.52 2.73 5.39
CA VAL A 84 2.54 4.19 5.23
C VAL A 84 2.94 4.58 3.80
N CYS A 85 4.02 3.99 3.28
CA CYS A 85 4.44 4.25 1.91
C CYS A 85 3.43 3.78 0.87
N ALA A 86 2.78 2.63 1.10
CA ALA A 86 1.76 2.08 0.22
C ALA A 86 0.55 3.02 0.11
N TYR A 87 0.04 3.57 1.22
CA TYR A 87 -1.04 4.56 1.18
C TYR A 87 -0.63 5.88 0.56
N CYS A 88 0.59 6.35 0.81
CA CYS A 88 1.13 7.51 0.08
C CYS A 88 1.11 7.27 -1.43
N MET A 89 1.56 6.10 -1.89
CA MET A 89 1.49 5.73 -3.31
C MET A 89 0.04 5.61 -3.81
N TYR A 90 -0.84 4.99 -3.03
CA TYR A 90 -2.25 4.80 -3.36
C TYR A 90 -2.99 6.12 -3.60
N LEU A 91 -2.62 7.17 -2.86
CA LEU A 91 -3.18 8.52 -3.01
C LEU A 91 -2.46 9.33 -4.10
N LEU A 92 -1.13 9.25 -4.19
CA LEU A 92 -0.34 10.08 -5.11
C LEU A 92 -0.39 9.59 -6.55
N ILE A 93 -0.38 8.28 -6.80
CA ILE A 93 -0.44 7.71 -8.16
C ILE A 93 -1.66 8.23 -8.94
N PRO A 94 -2.91 8.14 -8.45
CA PRO A 94 -4.07 8.62 -9.21
C PRO A 94 -4.04 10.14 -9.40
N LEU A 95 -3.50 10.91 -8.45
CA LEU A 95 -3.31 12.36 -8.61
C LEU A 95 -2.34 12.68 -9.76
N ILE A 96 -1.20 12.00 -9.82
CA ILE A 96 -0.20 12.18 -10.88
C ILE A 96 -0.74 11.72 -12.24
N LEU A 97 -1.45 10.59 -12.29
CA LEU A 97 -2.04 10.07 -13.52
C LEU A 97 -3.18 10.95 -14.03
N SER A 98 -3.96 11.56 -13.14
CA SER A 98 -5.04 12.49 -13.53
C SER A 98 -4.51 13.80 -14.11
N HIS A 99 -3.34 14.27 -13.67
CA HIS A 99 -2.74 15.51 -14.18
C HIS A 99 -2.19 15.37 -15.62
N LYS A 100 -2.10 14.14 -16.14
CA LYS A 100 -1.64 13.85 -17.51
C LYS A 100 -2.78 13.75 -18.53
N LYS A 101 -4.04 13.82 -18.10
CA LYS A 101 -5.22 13.84 -18.98
C LYS A 101 -5.74 15.26 -19.12
#